data_AF-A0A842SCT7-F1
#
_entry.id   AF-A0A842SCT7-F1
#
_cell.length_a   1.000
_cell.length_b   1.000
_cell.length_c   1.000
_cell.angle_alpha   90.00
_cell.angle_beta   90.00
_cell.angle_gamma   90.00
#
_symmetry.space_group_name_H-M   'P 1'
#
loop_
_entity.id
_entity.type
_entity.pdbx_description
1 polymer ?
#
loop_
_entity_poly.entity_id
_entity_poly.type
_entity_poly.pdbx_seq_one_letter_code
_entity_poly.pdbx_strand_id
1 'polypeptide(L)'
;KKPEPETLAQILSLKREINKLKRSSFSQREKISLLAKSDYKFITKKSKPYFRDVYDHMIRVSDSIENHRDSLSEAFNAYMSAVSNNMNEVMKVLSIIATIALPLTVISGIYGTNFIHLPGSKLYFGFWIMIFFMIIMVFAMIFYFKKRKWV
;
A
#
# COMPACT_ATOMS: atom_id res chain seq x y z
N LYS A 1 -0.24 -8.85 5.09
CA LYS A 1 0.61 -9.45 4.03
C LYS A 1 1.51 -8.34 3.48
N LYS A 2 2.80 -8.62 3.22
CA LYS A 2 3.70 -7.64 2.60
C LYS A 2 3.27 -7.44 1.13
N PRO A 3 3.31 -6.20 0.61
CA PRO A 3 2.97 -5.93 -0.79
C PRO A 3 4.06 -6.51 -1.69
N GLU A 4 3.65 -7.35 -2.63
CA GLU A 4 4.55 -7.98 -3.59
C GLU A 4 4.34 -7.39 -4.99
N PRO A 5 5.42 -7.16 -5.77
CA PRO A 5 5.34 -6.63 -7.13
C PRO A 5 4.39 -7.42 -8.05
N GLU A 6 4.30 -8.74 -7.85
CA GLU A 6 3.39 -9.62 -8.60
C GLU A 6 1.92 -9.27 -8.39
N THR A 7 1.53 -8.87 -7.18
CA THR A 7 0.14 -8.48 -6.88
C THR A 7 -0.25 -7.22 -7.66
N LEU A 8 0.66 -6.25 -7.77
CA LEU A 8 0.43 -5.05 -8.58
C LEU A 8 0.28 -5.42 -10.07
N ALA A 9 1.11 -6.32 -10.59
CA ALA A 9 1.02 -6.78 -11.96
C ALA A 9 -0.34 -7.46 -12.25
N GLN A 10 -0.83 -8.29 -11.32
CA GLN A 10 -2.16 -8.92 -11.41
C GLN A 10 -3.30 -7.90 -11.37
N ILE A 11 -3.25 -6.90 -10.48
CA ILE A 11 -4.26 -5.83 -10.44
C ILE A 11 -4.31 -5.09 -11.79
N LEU A 12 -3.14 -4.79 -12.37
CA LEU A 12 -3.04 -4.10 -13.65
C LEU A 12 -3.49 -4.98 -14.84
N SER A 13 -3.22 -6.29 -14.82
CA SER A 13 -3.70 -7.21 -15.85
C SER A 13 -5.22 -7.32 -15.81
N LEU A 14 -5.81 -7.52 -14.63
CA LEU A 14 -7.26 -7.54 -14.43
C LEU A 14 -7.92 -6.23 -14.88
N LYS A 15 -7.28 -5.08 -14.62
CA LYS A 15 -7.77 -3.77 -15.08
C LYS A 15 -7.86 -3.70 -16.60
N ARG A 16 -6.89 -4.29 -17.31
CA ARG A 16 -6.90 -4.36 -18.77
C ARG A 16 -8.00 -5.29 -19.27
N GLU A 17 -8.21 -6.43 -18.62
CA GLU A 17 -9.27 -7.38 -18.97
C GLU A 17 -10.67 -6.82 -18.77
N ILE A 18 -10.94 -6.19 -17.62
CA ILE A 18 -12.22 -5.52 -17.34
C ILE A 18 -12.51 -4.44 -18.40
N ASN A 19 -11.51 -3.66 -18.79
CA ASN A 19 -11.68 -2.65 -19.84
C ASN A 19 -11.99 -3.27 -21.22
N LYS A 20 -11.40 -4.44 -21.54
CA LYS A 20 -11.76 -5.19 -22.75
C LYS A 20 -13.20 -5.70 -22.69
N LEU A 21 -13.61 -6.28 -21.55
CA LEU A 21 -14.98 -6.74 -21.32
C LEU A 21 -15.99 -5.59 -21.44
N LYS A 22 -15.71 -4.43 -20.86
CA LYS A 22 -16.54 -3.23 -20.97
C LYS A 22 -16.77 -2.80 -22.41
N ARG A 23 -15.70 -2.72 -23.22
CA ARG A 23 -15.79 -2.36 -24.64
C ARG A 23 -16.61 -3.38 -25.43
N SER A 24 -16.37 -4.67 -25.21
CA SER A 24 -17.10 -5.75 -25.87
C SER A 24 -18.59 -5.74 -25.51
N SER A 25 -18.89 -5.64 -24.21
CA SER A 25 -20.26 -5.61 -23.68
C SER A 25 -21.04 -4.42 -24.23
N PHE A 26 -20.43 -3.24 -24.26
CA PHE A 26 -21.06 -2.04 -24.85
C PHE A 26 -21.42 -2.24 -26.33
N SER A 27 -20.47 -2.73 -27.15
CA SER A 27 -20.72 -2.98 -28.57
C SER A 27 -21.80 -4.02 -28.82
N GLN A 28 -21.82 -5.10 -28.03
CA GLN A 28 -22.86 -6.13 -28.11
C GLN A 28 -24.23 -5.60 -27.68
N ARG A 29 -24.28 -4.78 -26.62
CA ARG A 29 -25.50 -4.15 -26.12
C ARG A 29 -26.15 -3.24 -27.17
N GLU A 30 -25.36 -2.46 -27.91
CA GLU A 30 -25.88 -1.63 -29.00
C GLU A 30 -26.52 -2.48 -30.11
N LYS A 31 -25.84 -3.56 -30.54
CA LYS A 31 -26.38 -4.46 -31.57
C LYS A 31 -27.69 -5.12 -31.11
N ILE A 32 -27.74 -5.60 -29.87
CA ILE A 32 -28.96 -6.21 -29.31
C ILE A 32 -30.07 -5.17 -29.12
N SER A 33 -29.74 -3.94 -28.74
CA SER A 33 -30.70 -2.84 -28.68
C SER A 33 -31.36 -2.59 -30.04
N LEU A 34 -30.61 -2.67 -31.13
CA LEU A 34 -31.15 -2.51 -32.48
C LEU A 34 -32.11 -3.67 -32.80
N LEU A 35 -31.73 -4.92 -32.52
CA LEU A 35 -32.58 -6.10 -32.74
C LEU A 35 -33.87 -6.07 -31.90
N ALA A 36 -33.82 -5.51 -30.69
CA ALA A 36 -34.97 -5.41 -29.79
C ALA A 36 -35.95 -4.29 -30.21
N LYS A 37 -35.46 -3.18 -30.79
CA LYS A 37 -36.26 -1.99 -31.09
C LYS A 37 -36.74 -1.91 -32.54
N SER A 38 -35.91 -2.31 -33.49
CA SER A 38 -36.17 -2.10 -34.92
C SER A 38 -37.02 -3.22 -35.54
N ASP A 39 -37.82 -2.88 -36.55
CA ASP A 39 -38.57 -3.83 -37.36
C ASP A 39 -37.72 -4.36 -38.51
N TYR A 40 -37.18 -5.56 -38.36
CA TYR A 40 -36.43 -6.25 -39.41
C TYR A 40 -37.32 -7.27 -40.13
N LYS A 41 -37.15 -7.39 -41.45
CA LYS A 41 -37.90 -8.33 -42.30
C LYS A 41 -37.81 -9.79 -41.82
N PHE A 42 -36.69 -10.16 -41.20
CA PHE A 42 -36.43 -11.50 -40.69
C PHE A 42 -36.74 -11.67 -39.19
N ILE A 43 -37.16 -10.62 -38.48
CA ILE A 43 -37.52 -10.68 -37.05
C ILE A 43 -39.03 -10.57 -36.91
N THR A 44 -39.66 -11.67 -36.50
CA THR A 44 -41.10 -11.71 -36.27
C THR A 44 -41.48 -10.96 -34.99
N LYS A 45 -42.70 -10.40 -34.92
CA LYS A 45 -43.23 -9.78 -33.69
C LYS A 45 -43.18 -10.71 -32.46
N LYS A 46 -43.25 -12.04 -32.67
CA LYS A 46 -43.15 -13.06 -31.61
C LYS A 46 -41.74 -13.22 -31.03
N SER A 47 -40.67 -12.89 -31.77
CA SER A 47 -39.29 -13.01 -31.29
C SER A 47 -38.76 -11.75 -30.59
N LYS A 48 -39.41 -10.60 -30.77
CA LYS A 48 -39.04 -9.33 -30.11
C LYS A 48 -38.92 -9.42 -28.57
N PRO A 49 -39.82 -10.09 -27.83
CA PRO A 49 -39.69 -10.21 -26.37
C PRO A 49 -38.41 -10.92 -25.93
N TYR A 50 -37.95 -11.91 -26.70
CA TYR A 50 -36.70 -12.63 -26.40
C TYR A 50 -35.48 -11.71 -26.59
N PHE A 51 -35.45 -10.90 -27.66
CA PHE A 51 -34.36 -9.91 -27.84
C PHE A 51 -34.35 -8.85 -26.75
N ARG A 52 -35.53 -8.46 -26.24
CA ARG A 52 -35.64 -7.54 -25.10
C ARG A 52 -35.10 -8.16 -23.81
N ASP A 53 -35.40 -9.43 -23.53
CA ASP A 53 -34.85 -10.13 -22.37
C ASP A 53 -33.31 -10.24 -22.45
N VAL A 54 -32.78 -10.58 -23.62
CA VAL A 54 -31.32 -10.58 -23.87
C VAL A 54 -30.72 -9.18 -23.69
N TYR A 55 -31.41 -8.12 -24.11
CA TYR A 55 -30.99 -6.74 -23.88
C TYR A 55 -30.92 -6.41 -22.38
N ASP A 56 -31.94 -6.80 -21.62
CA ASP A 56 -32.01 -6.60 -20.17
C ASP A 56 -30.92 -7.41 -19.44
N HIS A 57 -30.57 -8.60 -19.94
CA HIS A 57 -29.40 -9.35 -19.48
C HIS A 57 -28.07 -8.63 -19.77
N MET A 58 -27.91 -8.03 -20.94
CA MET A 58 -26.70 -7.26 -21.28
C MET A 58 -26.51 -6.02 -20.42
N ILE A 59 -27.61 -5.38 -19.99
CA ILE A 59 -27.56 -4.30 -19.00
C ILE A 59 -27.00 -4.83 -17.68
N ARG A 60 -27.56 -5.93 -17.15
CA ARG A 60 -27.08 -6.55 -15.91
C ARG A 60 -25.60 -6.95 -15.96
N VAL A 61 -25.13 -7.46 -17.10
CA VAL A 61 -23.70 -7.76 -17.32
C VAL A 61 -22.86 -6.49 -17.32
N SER A 62 -23.33 -5.42 -17.98
CA SER A 62 -22.63 -4.12 -17.99
C SER A 62 -22.47 -3.54 -16.58
N ASP A 63 -23.52 -3.60 -15.78
CA ASP A 63 -23.50 -3.13 -14.38
C ASP A 63 -22.54 -3.96 -13.53
N SER A 64 -22.53 -5.29 -13.72
CA SER A 64 -21.57 -6.17 -13.05
C SER A 64 -20.12 -5.82 -13.41
N ILE A 65 -19.82 -5.55 -14.68
CA ILE A 65 -18.47 -5.14 -15.12
C ILE A 65 -18.05 -3.83 -14.42
N GLU A 66 -18.97 -2.88 -14.26
CA GLU A 66 -18.66 -1.63 -13.55
C GLU A 66 -18.40 -1.88 -12.06
N ASN A 67 -19.20 -2.72 -11.38
CA ASN A 67 -18.95 -3.10 -9.99
C ASN A 67 -17.58 -3.77 -9.79
N HIS A 68 -17.16 -4.62 -10.73
CA HIS A 68 -15.83 -5.24 -10.69
C HIS A 68 -14.72 -4.22 -10.93
N ARG A 69 -14.95 -3.23 -11.80
CA ARG A 69 -14.01 -2.13 -12.03
C ARG A 69 -13.81 -1.32 -10.75
N ASP A 70 -14.88 -1.00 -10.04
CA ASP A 70 -14.83 -0.25 -8.79
C ASP A 70 -14.13 -1.04 -7.69
N SER A 71 -14.49 -2.32 -7.54
CA SER A 71 -13.81 -3.24 -6.60
C SER A 71 -12.31 -3.35 -6.88
N LEU A 72 -11.91 -3.37 -8.16
CA LEU A 72 -10.49 -3.39 -8.53
C LEU A 72 -9.77 -2.07 -8.20
N SER A 73 -10.48 -0.94 -8.33
CA SER A 73 -9.97 0.37 -7.93
C SER A 73 -9.75 0.44 -6.42
N GLU A 74 -10.68 -0.09 -5.64
CA GLU A 74 -10.56 -0.23 -4.18
C GLU A 74 -9.38 -1.14 -3.80
N ALA A 75 -9.22 -2.28 -4.48
CA ALA A 75 -8.10 -3.19 -4.27
C ALA A 75 -6.74 -2.52 -4.56
N PHE A 76 -6.66 -1.72 -5.63
CA PHE A 76 -5.47 -0.93 -5.94
C PHE A 76 -5.16 0.10 -4.84
N ASN A 77 -6.17 0.84 -4.36
CA ASN A 77 -5.99 1.81 -3.28
C ASN A 77 -5.58 1.15 -1.96
N ALA A 78 -6.15 -0.01 -1.63
CA ALA A 78 -5.75 -0.80 -0.48
C ALA A 78 -4.31 -1.30 -0.60
N TYR A 79 -3.88 -1.75 -1.79
CA TYR A 79 -2.50 -2.12 -2.06
C TYR A 79 -1.54 -0.95 -1.84
N MET A 80 -1.84 0.23 -2.41
CA MET A 80 -1.02 1.43 -2.21
C MET A 80 -0.93 1.85 -0.73
N SER A 81 -2.04 1.72 0.00
CA SER A 81 -2.07 1.98 1.45
C SER A 81 -1.18 1.00 2.21
N ALA A 82 -1.20 -0.28 1.84
CA ALA A 82 -0.32 -1.29 2.43
C ALA A 82 1.17 -1.01 2.13
N VAL A 83 1.51 -0.58 0.90
CA VAL A 83 2.88 -0.14 0.55
C VAL A 83 3.32 1.03 1.42
N SER A 84 2.47 2.07 1.55
CA SER A 84 2.78 3.22 2.39
C SER A 84 2.97 2.83 3.85
N ASN A 85 2.11 1.96 4.40
CA ASN A 85 2.25 1.47 5.78
C ASN A 85 3.55 0.70 6.00
N ASN A 86 3.94 -0.18 5.07
CA ASN A 86 5.23 -0.88 5.17
C ASN A 86 6.41 0.12 5.10
N MET A 87 6.33 1.12 4.23
CA MET A 87 7.35 2.16 4.15
C MET A 87 7.45 2.94 5.47
N ASN A 88 6.31 3.31 6.07
CA ASN A 88 6.27 3.98 7.36
C ASN A 88 6.86 3.11 8.48
N GLU A 89 6.61 1.80 8.46
CA GLU A 89 7.19 0.85 9.43
C GLU A 89 8.72 0.76 9.29
N VAL A 90 9.21 0.62 8.05
CA VAL A 90 10.66 0.63 7.76
C VAL A 90 11.31 1.95 8.20
N MET A 91 10.70 3.09 7.86
CA MET A 91 11.19 4.41 8.25
C MET A 91 11.21 4.60 9.77
N LYS A 92 10.21 4.07 10.47
CA LYS A 92 10.13 4.09 11.94
C LYS A 92 11.27 3.32 12.56
N VAL A 93 11.55 2.11 12.07
CA VAL A 93 12.67 1.28 12.55
C VAL A 93 14.01 2.00 12.33
N LEU A 94 14.26 2.51 11.12
CA LEU A 94 15.47 3.25 10.81
C LEU A 94 15.62 4.50 11.70
N SER A 95 14.54 5.24 11.93
CA SER A 95 14.55 6.43 12.77
C SER A 95 14.83 6.12 14.24
N ILE A 96 14.30 5.02 14.77
CA ILE A 96 14.60 4.57 16.13
C ILE A 96 16.08 4.23 16.27
N ILE A 97 16.63 3.46 15.33
CA ILE A 97 18.05 3.12 15.30
C ILE A 97 18.91 4.38 15.24
N ALA A 98 18.59 5.32 14.33
CA ALA A 98 19.33 6.57 14.19
C ALA A 98 19.24 7.46 15.45
N THR A 99 18.07 7.59 16.06
CA THR A 99 17.87 8.43 17.26
C THR A 99 18.66 7.88 18.46
N ILE A 100 18.81 6.56 18.56
CA ILE A 100 19.64 5.92 19.59
C ILE A 100 21.13 6.06 19.24
N ALA A 101 21.50 5.83 17.99
CA ALA A 101 22.91 5.83 17.56
C ALA A 101 23.53 7.24 17.56
N LEU A 102 22.83 8.27 17.12
CA LEU A 102 23.39 9.62 16.94
C LEU A 102 23.98 10.20 18.24
N PRO A 103 23.27 10.23 19.39
CA PRO A 103 23.84 10.74 20.64
C PRO A 103 25.02 9.88 21.14
N LEU A 104 24.97 8.56 20.96
CA LEU A 104 26.08 7.67 21.32
C LEU A 104 27.32 7.96 20.49
N THR A 105 27.15 8.16 19.18
CA THR A 105 28.24 8.53 18.27
C THR A 105 28.83 9.88 18.63
N VAL A 106 28.00 10.87 19.02
CA VAL A 106 28.49 12.18 19.49
C VAL A 106 29.30 12.03 20.78
N ILE A 107 28.79 11.28 21.76
CA ILE A 107 29.49 11.03 23.03
C ILE A 107 30.82 10.31 22.79
N SER A 108 30.81 9.22 22.02
CA SER A 108 32.02 8.49 21.66
C SER A 108 32.99 9.34 20.84
N GLY A 109 32.49 10.19 19.95
CA GLY A 109 33.30 11.09 19.14
C GLY A 109 34.00 12.14 20.00
N ILE A 110 33.28 12.79 20.91
CA ILE A 110 33.86 13.77 21.85
C ILE A 110 34.95 13.11 22.71
N TYR A 111 34.69 11.95 23.30
CA TYR A 111 35.68 11.26 24.14
C TYR A 111 36.78 10.54 23.35
N GLY A 112 36.60 10.33 22.04
CA GLY A 112 37.62 9.82 21.12
C GLY A 112 38.61 10.88 20.63
N THR A 113 38.43 12.14 21.03
CA THR A 113 39.36 13.24 20.69
C THR A 113 40.52 13.33 21.67
N ASN A 114 41.69 13.79 21.21
CA ASN A 114 42.91 13.93 22.01
C ASN A 114 42.90 15.17 22.95
N PHE A 115 41.75 15.55 23.52
CA PHE A 115 41.68 16.69 24.44
C PHE A 115 42.16 16.32 25.85
N ILE A 116 43.10 17.11 26.39
CA ILE A 116 43.78 16.85 27.67
C ILE A 116 42.85 17.08 28.89
N HIS A 117 41.81 17.90 28.76
CA HIS A 117 40.90 18.30 29.85
C HIS A 117 39.45 17.82 29.65
N LEU A 118 39.26 16.56 29.24
CA LEU A 118 37.92 15.96 29.19
C LEU A 118 37.36 15.68 30.60
N PRO A 119 36.06 15.90 30.86
CA PRO A 119 35.44 15.54 32.13
C PRO A 119 35.59 14.03 32.38
N GLY A 120 36.06 13.64 33.56
CA GLY A 120 36.22 12.23 33.93
C GLY A 120 37.41 11.49 33.30
N SER A 121 38.20 12.09 32.41
CA SER A 121 39.36 11.43 31.78
C SER A 121 40.50 11.11 32.74
N LYS A 122 40.62 11.87 33.84
CA LYS A 122 41.62 11.67 34.90
C LYS A 122 41.16 10.69 36.00
N LEU A 123 39.91 10.24 35.96
CA LEU A 123 39.38 9.27 36.92
C LEU A 123 39.72 7.85 36.47
N TYR A 124 40.22 7.02 37.39
CA TYR A 124 40.55 5.60 37.11
C TYR A 124 39.36 4.82 36.51
N PHE A 125 38.12 5.17 36.91
CA PHE A 125 36.88 4.55 36.42
C PHE A 125 36.13 5.38 35.38
N GLY A 126 36.70 6.48 34.86
CA GLY A 126 36.00 7.41 33.96
C GLY A 126 35.44 6.75 32.69
N PHE A 127 36.21 5.85 32.09
CA PHE A 127 35.79 5.05 30.93
C PHE A 127 34.54 4.19 31.22
N TRP A 128 34.54 3.48 32.36
CA TRP A 128 33.43 2.63 32.76
C TRP A 128 32.17 3.42 33.11
N ILE A 129 32.33 4.60 33.75
CA ILE A 129 31.21 5.52 34.06
C ILE A 129 30.55 6.02 32.77
N MET A 130 31.36 6.40 31.77
CA MET A 130 30.87 6.84 30.46
C MET A 130 30.07 5.72 29.75
N ILE A 131 30.61 4.50 29.70
CA ILE A 131 29.89 3.35 29.13
C ILE A 131 28.57 3.10 29.85
N PHE A 132 28.58 3.13 31.18
CA PHE A 132 27.37 2.92 31.97
C PHE A 132 26.31 4.00 31.68
N PHE A 133 26.72 5.25 31.55
CA PHE A 133 25.83 6.35 31.15
C PHE A 133 25.25 6.14 29.74
N MET A 134 26.08 5.74 28.77
CA MET A 134 25.64 5.43 27.41
C MET A 134 24.60 4.28 27.39
N ILE A 135 24.85 3.23 28.18
CA ILE A 135 23.91 2.10 28.32
C ILE A 135 22.58 2.56 28.93
N ILE A 136 22.61 3.35 30.01
CA ILE A 136 21.39 3.91 30.61
C ILE A 136 20.61 4.74 29.60
N MET A 137 21.29 5.58 28.82
CA MET A 137 20.66 6.41 27.80
C MET A 137 19.95 5.56 26.74
N VAL A 138 20.58 4.46 26.28
CA VAL A 138 19.95 3.51 25.35
C VAL A 138 18.69 2.91 25.96
N PHE A 139 18.76 2.39 27.18
CA PHE A 139 17.61 1.79 27.85
C PHE A 139 16.48 2.81 28.07
N ALA A 140 16.81 4.05 28.44
CA ALA A 140 15.84 5.13 28.60
C ALA A 140 15.13 5.46 27.27
N MET A 141 15.87 5.53 26.16
CA MET A 141 15.30 5.77 24.84
C MET A 141 14.42 4.60 24.37
N ILE A 142 14.87 3.35 24.55
CA ILE A 142 14.06 2.16 24.21
C ILE A 142 12.76 2.16 25.02
N PHE A 143 12.83 2.44 26.32
CA PHE A 143 11.64 2.52 27.17
C PHE A 143 10.69 3.63 26.72
N TYR A 144 11.22 4.80 26.37
CA TYR A 144 10.45 5.91 25.83
C TYR A 144 9.72 5.52 24.53
N PHE A 145 10.42 4.90 23.57
CA PHE A 145 9.83 4.48 22.30
C PHE A 145 8.77 3.37 22.47
N LYS A 146 9.01 2.42 23.38
CA LYS A 146 8.02 1.38 23.72
C LYS A 146 6.75 1.97 24.34
N LYS A 147 6.88 2.94 25.25
CA LYS A 147 5.73 3.63 25.87
C LYS A 147 4.90 4.42 24.84
N ARG A 148 5.54 4.97 23.81
CA ARG A 148 4.87 5.68 22.71
C ARG A 148 4.19 4.74 21.70
N LYS A 149 4.26 3.42 21.85
CA LYS A 149 3.85 2.41 20.84
C LYS A 149 4.58 2.59 19.50
N TRP A 150 5.81 3.09 19.57
CA TRP A 150 6.67 3.17 18.41
C TRP A 150 7.41 1.85 18.16
N VAL A 151 7.63 1.10 19.24
CA VAL A 151 8.09 -0.28 19.34
C VAL A 151 7.01 -1.12 20.00
#